data_AF-A0A2V5VWA6-F1
#
_entry.id   AF-A0A2V5VWA6-F1
#
_cell.length_a   1.000
_cell.length_b   1.000
_cell.length_c   1.000
_cell.angle_alpha   90.00
_cell.angle_beta   90.00
_cell.angle_gamma   90.00
#
_symmetry.space_group_name_H-M   'P 1'
#
loop_
_entity.id
_entity.type
_entity.pdbx_description
1 polymer ?
#
loop_
_entity_poly.entity_id
_entity_poly.type
_entity_poly.pdbx_seq_one_letter_code
_entity_poly.pdbx_strand_id
1 'polypeptide(L)' 'MVPADAGLDIEAEASSGRVTSDLPFTGTRTDRDSMKGKINGGGKSVVLRSGAGSISIKPASAEVAVR' A
#
# COMPACT_ATOMS: atom_id res chain seq x y z
N MET A 1 -0.31 -8.13 -4.00
CA MET A 1 0.55 -7.39 -4.96
C MET A 1 -0.33 -6.48 -5.79
N VAL A 2 0.21 -5.39 -6.34
CA VAL A 2 -0.55 -4.35 -7.05
C VAL A 2 0.12 -4.07 -8.40
N PRO A 3 -0.60 -3.89 -9.52
CA PRO A 3 0.03 -3.49 -10.78
C PRO A 3 0.91 -2.24 -10.60
N ALA A 4 2.08 -2.21 -11.23
CA ALA A 4 3.08 -1.17 -11.02
C ALA A 4 2.55 0.25 -11.31
N ASP A 5 1.65 0.37 -12.28
CA ASP A 5 1.05 1.64 -12.72
C ASP A 5 -0.33 1.91 -12.09
N ALA A 6 -0.76 1.11 -11.11
CA ALA A 6 -2.07 1.31 -10.50
C ALA A 6 -2.11 2.60 -9.68
N GLY A 7 -3.08 3.46 -10.00
CA GLY A 7 -3.43 4.62 -9.18
C GLY A 7 -4.35 4.22 -8.03
N LEU A 8 -3.89 4.36 -6.79
CA LEU A 8 -4.64 3.95 -5.59
C LEU A 8 -4.61 5.00 -4.49
N ASP A 9 -5.74 5.20 -3.83
CA ASP A 9 -5.80 5.91 -2.56
C ASP A 9 -5.70 4.88 -1.43
N ILE A 10 -4.66 4.98 -0.61
CA ILE A 10 -4.29 3.99 0.41
C ILE A 10 -4.59 4.55 1.80
N GLU A 11 -5.24 3.72 2.62
CA GLU A 11 -5.26 3.84 4.08
C GLU A 11 -4.84 2.50 4.68
N ALA A 12 -3.67 2.45 5.31
CA ALA A 12 -3.10 1.23 5.85
C ALA A 12 -2.69 1.40 7.31
N GLU A 13 -3.05 0.42 8.16
CA GLU A 13 -2.78 0.41 9.60
C GLU A 13 -2.36 -1.00 10.06
N ALA A 14 -1.26 -1.09 10.81
CA ALA A 14 -0.69 -2.35 11.31
C ALA A 14 -0.40 -2.28 12.82
N SER A 15 -1.31 -2.73 13.67
CA SER A 15 -1.22 -2.57 15.13
C SER A 15 0.04 -3.18 15.78
N SER A 16 0.64 -4.19 15.15
CA SER A 16 1.91 -4.78 15.59
C SER A 16 2.77 -5.14 14.39
N GLY A 17 3.38 -4.13 13.77
CA GLY A 17 4.21 -4.29 12.60
C GLY A 17 4.67 -2.97 11.98
N ARG A 18 4.98 -3.01 10.70
CA ARG A 18 5.32 -1.84 9.89
C ARG A 18 4.48 -1.84 8.62
N VAL A 19 4.12 -0.67 8.14
CA VAL A 19 3.56 -0.50 6.80
C VAL A 19 4.67 -0.05 5.86
N THR A 20 4.93 -0.77 4.76
CA THR A 20 5.91 -0.36 3.74
C THR A 20 5.30 -0.34 2.36
N SER A 21 5.81 0.53 1.48
CA SER A 21 5.44 0.58 0.07
C SER A 21 6.71 0.64 -0.77
N ASP A 22 6.81 -0.26 -1.74
CA ASP A 22 7.85 -0.25 -2.78
C ASP A 22 7.38 0.49 -4.04
N LEU A 23 6.12 0.95 -4.05
CA LEU A 23 5.55 1.81 -5.10
C LEU A 23 5.67 3.30 -4.75
N PRO A 24 5.79 4.19 -5.75
CA PRO A 24 5.81 5.64 -5.53
C PRO A 24 4.57 6.10 -4.75
N PHE A 25 4.80 6.67 -3.58
CA PHE A 25 3.76 7.09 -2.65
C PHE A 25 3.90 8.57 -2.31
N THR A 26 2.77 9.28 -2.33
CA THR A 26 2.66 10.67 -1.90
C THR A 26 1.56 10.78 -0.85
N GLY A 27 1.89 11.24 0.34
CA GLY A 27 0.90 11.44 1.40
C GLY A 27 1.53 11.58 2.77
N THR A 28 0.69 11.39 3.78
CA THR A 28 1.10 11.52 5.18
C THR A 28 1.38 10.14 5.74
N ARG A 29 2.56 10.01 6.33
CA ARG A 29 2.93 8.85 7.10
C ARG A 29 2.90 9.26 8.56
N THR A 30 1.83 8.89 9.26
CA THR A 30 1.63 9.30 10.65
C THR A 30 2.64 8.60 11.55
N ASP A 31 2.90 7.30 11.33
CA ASP A 31 3.84 6.50 12.13
C ASP A 31 4.57 5.41 11.31
N ARG A 32 5.32 4.52 11.99
CA ARG A 32 5.95 3.35 11.37
C ARG A 32 4.90 2.36 10.84
N ASP A 33 3.77 2.26 11.53
CA ASP A 33 2.70 1.28 11.37
C ASP A 33 1.47 1.81 10.63
N SER A 34 1.49 3.07 10.16
CA SER A 34 0.36 3.66 9.43
C SER A 34 0.81 4.44 8.19
N MET A 35 -0.03 4.42 7.16
CA MET A 35 0.18 5.15 5.90
C MET A 35 -1.16 5.61 5.33
N LYS A 36 -1.28 6.90 5.00
CA LYS A 36 -2.45 7.43 4.31
C LYS A 36 -2.05 8.38 3.18
N GLY A 37 -2.46 8.05 1.95
CA GLY A 37 -2.08 8.86 0.81
C GLY A 37 -2.36 8.17 -0.52
N LYS A 38 -1.56 8.52 -1.52
CA LYS A 38 -1.79 8.15 -2.91
C LYS A 38 -0.59 7.41 -3.48
N ILE A 39 -0.86 6.34 -4.21
CA ILE A 39 0.10 5.67 -5.08
C ILE A 39 -0.19 6.10 -6.52
N ASN A 40 0.87 6.45 -7.27
CA ASN A 40 0.79 6.86 -8.69
C ASN A 40 -0.28 7.92 -8.99
N GLY A 41 -0.47 8.91 -8.12
CA GLY A 41 -1.45 9.98 -8.30
C GLY A 41 -2.86 9.70 -7.75
N GLY A 42 -3.11 8.50 -7.19
CA GLY A 42 -4.37 8.13 -6.56
C GLY A 42 -5.36 7.45 -7.51
N GLY A 43 -6.56 7.10 -7.01
CA GLY A 43 -7.55 6.42 -7.84
C GLY A 43 -8.57 5.62 -7.04
N LYS A 44 -8.52 4.28 -7.13
CA LYS A 44 -9.42 3.44 -6.32
C LYS A 44 -8.95 3.40 -4.88
N SER A 45 -9.90 3.45 -3.95
CA SER A 45 -9.59 3.43 -2.52
C SER A 45 -9.38 2.00 -2.02
N VAL A 46 -8.33 1.80 -1.22
CA VAL A 46 -7.97 0.53 -0.61
C VAL A 46 -7.65 0.77 0.86
N VAL A 47 -8.32 0.01 1.73
CA VAL A 47 -8.10 0.04 3.17
C VAL A 47 -7.48 -1.28 3.61
N LEU A 48 -6.33 -1.22 4.29
CA LEU A 48 -5.58 -2.38 4.77
C LEU A 48 -5.45 -2.30 6.30
N ARG A 49 -5.87 -3.35 7.00
CA ARG A 49 -5.79 -3.41 8.47
C ARG A 49 -5.19 -4.74 8.89
N SER A 50 -4.19 -4.69 9.77
CA SER A 50 -3.53 -5.87 10.35
C SER A 50 -3.42 -5.72 11.86
N GLY A 51 -3.93 -6.70 12.63
CA GLY A 51 -3.79 -6.72 14.09
C GLY A 51 -2.43 -7.21 14.56
N ALA A 52 -1.86 -8.21 13.88
CA ALA A 52 -0.53 -8.75 14.15
C ALA A 52 0.19 -9.03 12.81
N GLY A 53 1.33 -8.39 12.60
CA GLY A 53 2.12 -8.50 11.37
C GLY A 53 2.22 -7.20 10.57
N SER A 54 3.13 -7.20 9.60
CA SER A 54 3.43 -6.04 8.76
C SER A 54 2.62 -6.04 7.47
N ILE A 55 2.34 -4.84 6.94
CA ILE A 55 1.72 -4.64 5.63
C ILE A 55 2.82 -4.21 4.66
N SER A 56 2.96 -4.91 3.53
CA SER A 56 3.91 -4.54 2.47
C SER A 56 3.20 -4.43 1.13
N ILE A 57 3.20 -3.22 0.58
CA ILE A 57 2.66 -2.93 -0.75
C ILE A 57 3.79 -3.08 -1.76
N LYS A 58 3.64 -4.06 -2.66
CA LYS A 58 4.64 -4.41 -3.67
C LYS A 58 4.05 -4.38 -5.07
N PRO A 59 4.84 -3.97 -6.08
CA PRO A 59 4.47 -4.18 -7.47
C PRO A 59 4.22 -5.67 -7.72
N ALA A 60 3.17 -5.98 -8.45
CA ALA A 60 2.96 -7.29 -9.02
C ALA A 60 4.03 -7.52 -10.07
N SER A 61 4.81 -8.58 -9.91
CA SER A 61 5.60 -9.10 -11.03
C SER A 61 4.66 -9.41 -12.19
N ALA A 62 5.11 -9.17 -13.42
CA ALA A 62 4.31 -9.27 -14.65
C ALA A 62 3.53 -10.60 -14.81
N GLU A 63 3.96 -11.66 -14.11
CA GLU A 63 3.30 -12.96 -14.06
C GLU A 63 1.92 -12.95 -13.36
N VAL A 64 1.65 -12.00 -12.47
CA VAL A 64 0.40 -11.97 -11.67
C VAL A 64 -0.69 -11.11 -12.29
N ALA A 65 -0.38 -10.31 -13.31
CA ALA A 65 -1.37 -9.47 -13.99
C ALA A 65 -2.21 -10.22 -15.06
N VAL A 66 -1.99 -11.52 -15.26
CA VAL A 66 -2.60 -12.33 -16.36
C VAL A 66 -3.39 -13.54 -15.83
N ARG A 67 -3.96 -13.47 -14.63
CA ARG A 67 -4.86 -14.53 -14.12
C ARG A 67 -6.20 -14.00 -13.66
#